data_AF-A0A553RQ33-F1
#
_entry.id   AF-A0A553RQ33-F1
#
_cell.length_a   1.000
_cell.length_b   1.000
_cell.length_c   1.000
_cell.angle_alpha   90.00
_cell.angle_beta   90.00
_cell.angle_gamma   90.00
#
_symmetry.space_group_name_H-M   'P 1'
#
loop_
_entity.id
_entity.type
_entity.pdbx_description
1 polymer ?
#
loop_
_entity_poly.entity_id
_entity_poly.type
_entity_poly.pdbx_seq_one_letter_code
_entity_poly.pdbx_strand_id
1 'polypeptide(L)'
;MDTGTQSSAFLYFIQPFLSQHKNSGIDCTLPFNNSVDFIVKNFGSFSPFAPLQLFHNLSSNFSAVEALPVLTLAQLHELVFSPPARPEDRANILTRVFDFLLQTPNREKLYNIVIGLQTEARMANFSCENYKV
;
A
#
# COMPACT_ATOMS: atom_id res chain seq x y z
N MET A 1 10.12 21.88 -1.53
CA MET A 1 9.35 21.63 -0.29
C MET A 1 10.02 20.45 0.37
N ASP A 2 10.44 20.58 1.63
CA ASP A 2 11.06 19.47 2.37
C ASP A 2 10.02 18.42 2.78
N THR A 3 10.49 17.24 3.19
CA THR A 3 9.65 16.10 3.58
C THR A 3 8.71 16.41 4.73
N GLY A 4 9.12 17.23 5.71
CA GLY A 4 8.29 17.60 6.86
C GLY A 4 7.13 18.49 6.44
N THR A 5 7.41 19.47 5.58
CA THR A 5 6.37 20.31 4.98
C THR A 5 5.43 19.49 4.09
N GLN A 6 5.95 18.55 3.28
CA GLN A 6 5.11 17.68 2.43
C GLN A 6 4.19 16.78 3.25
N SER A 7 4.72 16.15 4.30
CA SER A 7 3.93 15.35 5.23
C SER A 7 2.82 16.18 5.89
N SER A 8 3.14 17.40 6.34
CA SER A 8 2.16 18.31 6.93
C SER A 8 1.06 18.71 5.94
N ALA A 9 1.43 19.05 4.70
CA ALA A 9 0.45 19.35 3.65
C ALA A 9 -0.43 18.13 3.34
N PHE A 10 0.15 16.93 3.31
CA PHE A 10 -0.64 15.72 3.12
C PHE A 10 -1.65 15.51 4.25
N LEU A 11 -1.18 15.52 5.50
CA LEU A 11 -1.96 15.19 6.68
C LEU A 11 -3.03 16.24 7.01
N TYR A 12 -2.71 17.53 6.87
CA TYR A 12 -3.59 18.61 7.30
C TYR A 12 -4.42 19.23 6.17
N PHE A 13 -4.08 18.96 4.91
CA PHE A 13 -4.80 19.53 3.78
C PHE A 13 -5.32 18.45 2.82
N ILE A 14 -4.43 17.66 2.21
CA ILE A 14 -4.82 16.71 1.15
C ILE A 14 -5.74 15.62 1.68
N GLN A 15 -5.35 14.89 2.73
CA GLN A 15 -6.14 13.78 3.27
C GLN A 15 -7.51 14.24 3.82
N PRO A 16 -7.61 15.34 4.60
CA PRO A 16 -8.91 15.87 5.03
C PRO A 16 -9.80 16.28 3.86
N PHE A 17 -9.26 16.96 2.85
CA PHE A 17 -10.00 17.33 1.64
C PHE A 17 -10.56 16.10 0.92
N LEU A 18 -9.72 15.11 0.64
CA LEU A 18 -10.14 13.87 -0.02
C LEU A 18 -11.19 13.10 0.79
N SER A 19 -11.11 13.15 2.12
CA SER A 19 -12.07 12.47 3.00
C SER A 19 -13.46 13.11 3.00
N GLN A 20 -13.55 14.44 2.86
CA GLN A 20 -14.82 15.17 2.80
C GLN A 20 -15.54 14.97 1.46
N HIS A 21 -14.79 14.68 0.39
CA HIS A 21 -15.32 14.61 -0.98
C HIS A 21 -15.53 13.19 -1.52
N LYS A 22 -15.43 12.16 -0.66
CA LYS A 22 -15.61 10.73 -1.04
C LYS A 22 -16.90 10.42 -1.83
N ASN A 23 -17.96 11.20 -1.63
CA ASN A 23 -19.27 11.00 -2.25
C ASN A 23 -19.69 12.13 -3.20
N SER A 24 -18.75 12.98 -3.62
CA SER A 24 -19.08 14.15 -4.46
C SER A 24 -19.39 13.81 -5.92
N GLY A 25 -19.32 12.54 -6.31
CA GLY A 25 -19.48 12.08 -7.70
C GLY A 25 -18.27 12.38 -8.59
N ILE A 26 -17.28 13.10 -8.07
CA ILE A 26 -15.94 13.21 -8.64
C ILE A 26 -15.14 12.07 -8.03
N ASP A 27 -15.33 10.87 -8.56
CA ASP A 27 -14.38 9.79 -8.31
C ASP A 27 -13.01 10.29 -8.84
N CYS A 28 -11.91 9.94 -8.18
CA CYS A 28 -10.57 10.23 -8.68
C CYS A 28 -10.30 9.27 -9.86
N THR A 29 -11.14 9.37 -10.90
CA THR A 29 -11.25 8.50 -12.07
C THR A 29 -11.31 9.33 -13.35
N LEU A 30 -10.45 10.35 -13.44
CA LEU A 30 -9.92 10.63 -14.76
C LEU A 30 -9.43 9.29 -15.34
N PRO A 31 -9.62 9.00 -16.64
CA PRO A 31 -9.26 7.69 -17.17
C PRO A 31 -7.76 7.42 -16.92
N PHE A 32 -7.48 6.51 -16.00
CA PHE A 32 -6.15 5.99 -15.73
C PHE A 32 -6.01 4.66 -16.45
N ASN A 33 -4.85 4.45 -17.07
CA ASN A 33 -4.60 3.21 -17.80
C ASN A 33 -4.43 2.03 -16.84
N ASN A 34 -3.95 2.29 -15.62
CA ASN A 34 -3.66 1.31 -14.59
C ASN A 34 -3.52 1.97 -13.20
N SER A 35 -3.37 1.14 -12.17
CA SER A 35 -3.21 1.57 -10.78
C SER A 35 -1.88 2.29 -10.50
N VAL A 36 -0.85 2.07 -11.31
CA VAL A 36 0.41 2.83 -11.24
C VAL A 36 0.17 4.28 -11.64
N ASP A 37 -0.48 4.49 -12.79
CA ASP A 37 -0.87 5.79 -13.31
C ASP A 37 -1.75 6.55 -12.32
N PHE A 38 -2.70 5.85 -11.68
CA PHE A 38 -3.54 6.44 -10.63
C PHE A 38 -2.71 7.04 -9.48
N ILE A 39 -1.75 6.29 -8.92
CA ILE A 39 -0.92 6.80 -7.82
C ILE A 39 -0.04 7.95 -8.30
N VAL A 40 0.66 7.78 -9.42
CA VAL A 40 1.65 8.76 -9.89
C VAL A 40 0.96 10.07 -10.29
N LYS A 41 -0.19 10.02 -10.96
CA LYS A 41 -0.87 11.22 -11.47
C LYS A 41 -1.70 11.93 -10.41
N ASN A 42 -2.32 11.22 -9.46
CA ASN A 42 -3.12 11.88 -8.40
C ASN A 42 -2.26 12.31 -7.20
N PHE A 43 -1.28 11.50 -6.79
CA PHE A 43 -0.54 11.73 -5.55
C PHE A 43 0.89 12.19 -5.82
N GLY A 44 1.54 11.66 -6.85
CA GLY A 44 2.91 12.01 -7.20
C GLY A 44 3.86 11.90 -5.99
N SER A 45 4.52 13.01 -5.66
CA SER A 45 5.45 13.09 -4.52
C SER A 45 4.79 12.99 -3.14
N PHE A 46 3.46 13.07 -3.06
CA PHE A 46 2.71 12.85 -1.82
C PHE A 46 2.34 11.38 -1.59
N SER A 47 2.54 10.51 -2.59
CA SER A 47 2.21 9.08 -2.48
C SER A 47 2.85 8.37 -1.28
N PRO A 48 4.09 8.70 -0.81
CA PRO A 48 4.66 8.04 0.36
C PRO A 48 3.95 8.32 1.69
N PHE A 49 3.18 9.42 1.77
CA PHE A 49 2.47 9.81 2.99
C PHE A 49 1.05 9.21 3.05
N ALA A 50 0.55 8.71 1.92
CA ALA A 50 -0.76 8.10 1.83
C ALA A 50 -0.74 6.63 2.31
N PRO A 51 -1.60 6.23 3.26
CA PRO A 51 -1.78 4.81 3.56
C PRO A 51 -2.40 4.12 2.34
N LEU A 52 -2.08 2.84 2.14
CA LEU A 52 -2.57 2.05 1.00
C LEU A 52 -4.11 2.01 1.00
N GLN A 53 -4.73 1.91 2.17
CA GLN A 53 -6.18 1.96 2.34
C GLN A 53 -6.82 3.23 1.77
N LEU A 54 -6.10 4.37 1.73
CA LEU A 54 -6.63 5.59 1.12
C LEU A 54 -6.82 5.42 -0.39
N PHE A 55 -5.91 4.74 -1.08
CA PHE A 55 -6.05 4.46 -2.52
C PHE A 55 -7.27 3.59 -2.81
N HIS A 56 -7.48 2.53 -2.02
CA HIS A 56 -8.68 1.68 -2.13
C HIS A 56 -9.98 2.45 -1.92
N ASN A 57 -9.98 3.42 -1.00
CA ASN A 57 -11.16 4.23 -0.72
C ASN A 57 -11.46 5.27 -1.79
N LEU A 58 -10.48 5.65 -2.62
CA LEU A 58 -10.58 6.72 -3.60
C LEU A 58 -10.71 6.24 -5.04
N SER A 59 -10.54 4.95 -5.30
CA SER A 59 -10.73 4.37 -6.63
C SER A 59 -11.20 2.92 -6.49
N SER A 60 -12.43 2.67 -6.93
CA SER A 60 -13.03 1.33 -6.95
C SER A 60 -12.28 0.34 -7.86
N ASN A 61 -11.55 0.85 -8.84
CA ASN A 61 -10.76 0.07 -9.79
C ASN A 61 -9.29 -0.09 -9.37
N PHE A 62 -8.89 0.43 -8.21
CA PHE A 62 -7.51 0.35 -7.75
C PHE A 62 -7.10 -1.09 -7.40
N SER A 63 -5.97 -1.52 -7.97
CA SER A 63 -5.32 -2.79 -7.71
C SER A 63 -3.94 -2.55 -7.11
N ALA A 64 -3.78 -2.86 -5.81
CA ALA A 64 -2.49 -2.75 -5.12
C ALA A 64 -1.40 -3.64 -5.76
N VAL A 65 -1.81 -4.79 -6.32
CA VAL A 65 -0.94 -5.72 -7.03
C VAL A 65 -0.42 -5.15 -8.35
N GLU A 66 -1.25 -4.40 -9.08
CA GLU A 66 -0.81 -3.71 -10.29
C GLU A 66 0.13 -2.54 -9.94
N ALA A 67 -0.08 -1.92 -8.77
CA ALA A 67 0.69 -0.79 -8.29
C ALA A 67 2.03 -1.13 -7.60
N LEU A 68 2.38 -2.42 -7.41
CA LEU A 68 3.60 -2.86 -6.68
C LEU A 68 4.88 -2.08 -7.05
N PRO A 69 5.16 -1.74 -8.33
CA PRO A 69 6.38 -1.03 -8.69
C PRO A 69 6.53 0.35 -8.03
N VAL A 70 5.42 1.02 -7.70
CA VAL A 70 5.41 2.39 -7.14
C VAL A 70 5.05 2.43 -5.65
N LEU A 71 4.77 1.29 -5.02
CA LEU A 71 4.51 1.25 -3.59
C LEU A 71 5.81 1.44 -2.78
N THR A 72 5.68 2.21 -1.71
CA THR A 72 6.71 2.36 -0.68
C THR A 72 6.82 1.11 0.18
N LEU A 73 7.90 1.01 0.96
CA LEU A 73 8.08 -0.09 1.91
C LEU A 73 6.93 -0.17 2.92
N ALA A 74 6.47 0.97 3.45
CA ALA A 74 5.37 1.02 4.40
C ALA A 74 4.04 0.54 3.79
N GLN A 75 3.76 0.92 2.54
CA GLN A 75 2.57 0.46 1.81
C GLN A 75 2.65 -1.03 1.45
N LEU A 76 3.84 -1.54 1.11
CA LEU A 76 4.05 -2.97 0.90
C LEU A 76 3.88 -3.76 2.21
N HIS A 77 4.35 -3.22 3.34
CA HIS A 77 4.08 -3.79 4.65
C HIS A 77 2.58 -3.86 4.92
N GLU A 78 1.85 -2.75 4.75
CA GLU A 78 0.39 -2.70 4.91
C GLU A 78 -0.30 -3.77 4.05
N LEU A 79 0.11 -3.94 2.79
CA LEU A 79 -0.44 -4.94 1.87
C LEU A 79 -0.19 -6.39 2.33
N VAL A 80 0.98 -6.68 2.89
CA VAL A 80 1.32 -8.03 3.37
C VAL A 80 0.59 -8.37 4.66
N PHE A 81 0.50 -7.42 5.59
CA PHE A 81 -0.12 -7.65 6.90
C PHE A 81 -1.64 -7.65 6.85
N SER A 82 -2.23 -6.73 6.09
CA SER A 82 -3.67 -6.56 6.00
C SER A 82 -4.10 -6.38 4.54
N PRO A 83 -3.99 -7.44 3.71
CA PRO A 83 -4.36 -7.37 2.31
C PRO A 83 -5.84 -6.98 2.19
N PRO A 84 -6.16 -5.98 1.36
CA PRO A 84 -7.51 -5.44 1.20
C PRO A 84 -8.32 -6.33 0.25
N ALA A 85 -8.65 -7.55 0.69
CA ALA A 85 -9.45 -8.49 -0.07
C ALA A 85 -10.05 -9.59 0.83
N ARG A 86 -10.89 -10.46 0.24
CA ARG A 86 -11.45 -11.61 0.95
C ARG A 86 -10.36 -12.65 1.26
N PRO A 87 -10.57 -13.56 2.23
CA PRO A 87 -9.57 -14.56 2.60
C PRO A 87 -9.03 -15.39 1.41
N GLU A 88 -9.87 -15.71 0.43
CA GLU A 88 -9.52 -16.44 -0.79
C GLU A 88 -8.55 -15.66 -1.70
N ASP A 89 -8.64 -14.33 -1.73
CA ASP A 89 -7.80 -13.47 -2.54
C ASP A 89 -6.44 -13.20 -1.88
N ARG A 90 -6.38 -13.32 -0.55
CA ARG A 90 -5.16 -13.07 0.25
C ARG A 90 -3.99 -13.89 -0.25
N ALA A 91 -4.18 -15.19 -0.54
CA ALA A 91 -3.10 -16.05 -1.02
C ALA A 91 -2.52 -15.55 -2.35
N ASN A 92 -3.38 -15.20 -3.31
CA ASN A 92 -2.97 -14.68 -4.62
C ASN A 92 -2.23 -13.35 -4.50
N ILE A 93 -2.74 -12.42 -3.68
CA ILE A 93 -2.09 -11.13 -3.41
C ILE A 93 -0.69 -11.36 -2.83
N LEU A 94 -0.58 -12.20 -1.79
CA LEU A 94 0.70 -12.50 -1.17
C LEU A 94 1.68 -13.14 -2.15
N THR A 95 1.24 -14.12 -2.95
CA THR A 95 2.07 -14.71 -4.00
C THR A 95 2.62 -13.65 -4.95
N ARG A 96 1.77 -12.76 -5.48
CA ARG A 96 2.20 -11.72 -6.42
C ARG A 96 3.14 -10.69 -5.78
N VAL A 97 2.91 -10.33 -4.51
CA VAL A 97 3.80 -9.45 -3.75
C VAL A 97 5.17 -10.11 -3.59
N PHE A 98 5.23 -11.36 -3.17
CA PHE A 98 6.50 -12.06 -2.98
C PHE A 98 7.20 -12.34 -4.31
N ASP A 99 6.48 -12.66 -5.38
CA ASP A 99 7.05 -12.78 -6.74
C ASP A 99 7.73 -11.47 -7.16
N PHE A 100 7.10 -10.32 -6.90
CA PHE A 100 7.69 -9.01 -7.16
C PHE A 100 8.93 -8.75 -6.29
N LEU A 101 8.87 -9.06 -4.99
CA LEU A 101 9.97 -8.84 -4.04
C LEU A 101 11.18 -9.75 -4.29
N LEU A 102 10.96 -10.95 -4.82
CA LEU A 102 12.01 -11.91 -5.15
C LEU A 102 12.81 -11.53 -6.40
N GLN A 103 12.28 -10.63 -7.24
CA GLN A 103 13.02 -10.06 -8.37
C GLN A 103 14.25 -9.30 -7.87
N THR A 104 15.39 -9.48 -8.55
CA THR A 104 16.68 -8.83 -8.22
C THR A 104 16.58 -7.34 -7.83
N PRO A 105 15.88 -6.46 -8.57
CA PRO A 105 15.79 -5.05 -8.21
C PRO A 105 15.08 -4.76 -6.87
N ASN A 106 14.31 -5.72 -6.34
CA ASN A 106 13.49 -5.52 -5.14
C ASN A 106 14.00 -6.28 -3.90
N ARG A 107 15.17 -6.93 -3.98
CA ARG A 107 15.71 -7.73 -2.87
C ARG A 107 15.92 -6.94 -1.57
N GLU A 108 16.27 -5.67 -1.66
CA GLU A 108 16.39 -4.81 -0.49
C GLU A 108 15.02 -4.61 0.20
N LYS A 109 13.97 -4.38 -0.60
CA LYS A 109 12.59 -4.30 -0.08
C LYS A 109 12.18 -5.62 0.59
N LEU A 110 12.52 -6.75 -0.01
CA LEU A 110 12.26 -8.08 0.58
C LEU A 110 12.89 -8.21 1.97
N TYR A 111 14.17 -7.86 2.10
CA TYR A 111 14.89 -7.94 3.38
C TYR A 111 14.21 -7.11 4.46
N ASN A 112 13.86 -5.86 4.14
CA ASN A 112 13.17 -4.98 5.07
C ASN A 112 11.76 -5.47 5.43
N ILE A 113 11.04 -6.07 4.47
CA ILE A 113 9.72 -6.66 4.73
C ILE A 113 9.81 -7.82 5.72
N VAL A 114 10.74 -8.74 5.49
CA VAL A 114 10.95 -9.90 6.37
C VAL A 114 11.31 -9.48 7.79
N ILE A 115 12.15 -8.45 7.96
CA ILE A 115 12.48 -7.91 9.30
C ILE A 115 11.24 -7.34 9.99
N GLY A 116 10.41 -6.57 9.27
CA GLY A 116 9.16 -6.04 9.81
C GLY A 116 8.21 -7.16 10.25
N LEU A 117 8.03 -8.17 9.40
CA LEU A 117 7.22 -9.36 9.70
C LEU A 117 7.69 -10.09 10.96
N GLN A 118 9.00 -10.30 11.11
CA GLN A 118 9.57 -10.92 12.30
C GLN A 118 9.33 -10.09 13.56
N THR A 119 9.45 -8.77 13.46
CA THR A 119 9.24 -7.86 14.58
C THR A 119 7.79 -7.89 15.04
N GLU A 120 6.83 -7.79 14.12
CA GLU A 120 5.40 -7.83 14.45
C GLU A 120 4.97 -9.21 14.97
N ALA A 121 5.48 -10.30 14.37
CA ALA A 121 5.20 -11.65 14.85
C ALA A 121 5.65 -11.84 16.32
N ARG A 122 6.82 -11.30 16.68
CA ARG A 122 7.30 -11.31 18.07
C ARG A 122 6.42 -10.47 18.99
N MET A 123 5.98 -9.28 18.54
CA MET A 123 5.11 -8.41 19.34
C MET A 123 3.74 -9.05 19.61
N ALA A 124 3.19 -9.78 18.64
CA ALA A 124 1.93 -10.49 18.79
C ALA A 124 2.07 -11.87 19.46
N ASN A 125 3.26 -12.20 19.99
CA ASN A 125 3.58 -13.46 20.65
C ASN A 125 3.25 -14.70 19.79
N PHE A 126 3.38 -14.57 18.47
CA PHE A 126 3.26 -15.70 17.57
C PHE A 126 4.48 -16.59 17.73
N SER A 127 4.26 -17.86 18.06
CA SER A 127 5.30 -18.88 18.08
C SER A 127 5.23 -19.72 16.80
N CYS A 128 6.34 -20.36 16.42
CA CYS A 128 6.33 -21.32 15.31
C CYS A 128 5.35 -22.49 15.54
N GLU A 129 4.99 -22.79 16.81
CA GLU A 129 3.97 -23.80 17.10
C GLU A 129 2.60 -23.41 16.57
N ASN A 130 2.32 -22.11 16.47
CA ASN A 130 1.07 -21.59 15.94
C ASN A 130 0.92 -21.82 14.42
N TYR A 131 1.99 -22.24 13.73
CA TYR A 131 2.04 -22.48 12.29
C TYR A 131 2.26 -23.96 11.92
N LYS A 132 2.31 -24.88 12.90
CA LYS A 132 2.27 -26.32 12.62
C LYS A 132 0.86 -26.66 12.14
N VAL A 133 0.70 -26.85 10.84
CA VAL A 133 -0.50 -27.41 10.20
C VAL A 133 -0.39 -28.93 10.18
#